data_AF-A0A5K0XUM3-F1
#
_entry.id   AF-A0A5K0XUM3-F1
#
_cell.length_a   1.000
_cell.length_b   1.000
_cell.length_c   1.000
_cell.angle_alpha   90.00
_cell.angle_beta   90.00
_cell.angle_gamma   90.00
#
_symmetry.space_group_name_H-M   'P 1'
#
loop_
_entity.id
_entity.type
_entity.pdbx_description
1 polymer ?
#
loop_
_entity_poly.entity_id
_entity_poly.type
_entity_poly.pdbx_seq_one_letter_code
_entity_poly.pdbx_strand_id
1 'polypeptide(L)' 'RGVRVTPFEEVYGRAPPTIRHYQPDTAKEETIDTQLCCRDAILKDLKEYLTAARNRMVIQYTRRHRYQ' A
#
# COMPACT_ATOMS: atom_id res chain seq x y z
N ARG A 1 -20.21 2.08 -17.09
CA ARG A 1 -19.02 1.36 -17.63
C ARG A 1 -17.82 1.83 -16.82
N GLY A 2 -17.30 0.99 -15.91
CA GLY A 2 -16.11 1.34 -15.13
C GLY A 2 -14.86 1.04 -15.94
N VAL A 3 -13.90 1.97 -15.95
CA VAL A 3 -12.61 1.79 -16.61
C VAL A 3 -11.95 0.52 -16.03
N ARG A 4 -11.46 -0.38 -16.89
CA ARG A 4 -10.81 -1.65 -16.48
C ARG A 4 -9.40 -1.43 -15.91
N VAL A 5 -9.02 -0.19 -15.61
CA VAL A 5 -7.69 0.17 -15.13
C VAL A 5 -7.80 0.78 -13.73
N THR A 6 -6.81 0.51 -12.90
CA THR A 6 -6.70 1.08 -11.55
C THR A 6 -6.48 2.60 -11.64
N PRO A 7 -6.86 3.39 -10.61
CA PRO A 7 -6.56 4.82 -10.59
C PRO A 7 -5.07 5.16 -10.79
N PHE A 8 -4.16 4.27 -10.34
CA PHE A 8 -2.73 4.41 -10.60
C PHE A 8 -2.41 4.30 -12.10
N GLU A 9 -2.96 3.29 -12.77
CA GLU A 9 -2.75 3.08 -14.20
C GLU A 9 -3.35 4.21 -15.04
N GLU A 10 -4.49 4.76 -14.64
CA GLU A 10 -5.10 5.91 -15.32
C GLU A 10 -4.20 7.15 -15.27
N VAL A 11 -3.57 7.42 -14.12
CA VAL A 11 -2.70 8.57 -13.93
C VAL A 11 -1.32 8.37 -14.58
N TYR A 12 -0.75 7.17 -14.46
CA TYR A 12 0.65 6.91 -14.82
C TYR A 12 0.85 6.09 -16.09
N GLY A 13 -0.22 5.59 -16.72
CA GLY A 13 -0.15 4.81 -17.96
C GLY A 13 0.57 3.47 -17.83
N ARG A 14 0.83 2.99 -16.61
CA ARG A 14 1.53 1.74 -16.31
C ARG A 14 0.95 1.09 -15.06
N ALA A 15 1.08 -0.24 -14.96
CA ALA A 15 0.72 -0.97 -13.76
C ALA A 15 1.48 -0.44 -12.53
N PRO A 16 0.86 -0.43 -11.33
CA PRO A 16 1.55 -0.09 -10.10
C PRO A 16 2.75 -1.03 -9.88
N PRO A 17 3.93 -0.50 -9.51
CA PRO A 17 5.11 -1.33 -9.29
C PRO A 17 4.89 -2.27 -8.09
N THR A 18 5.32 -3.52 -8.22
CA THR A 18 5.32 -4.47 -7.11
C THR A 18 6.41 -4.10 -6.11
N ILE A 19 6.01 -3.83 -4.88
CA ILE A 19 6.95 -3.65 -3.76
C ILE A 19 7.34 -5.05 -3.27
N ARG A 20 8.62 -5.41 -3.43
CA ARG A 20 9.14 -6.71 -2.98
C ARG A 20 9.40 -6.69 -1.48
N HIS A 21 8.98 -7.75 -0.81
CA HIS A 21 9.39 -8.00 0.56
C HIS A 21 10.85 -8.46 0.60
N TYR A 22 11.61 -7.91 1.53
CA TYR A 22 12.95 -8.32 1.86
C TYR A 22 12.91 -9.59 2.72
N GLN A 23 13.84 -10.50 2.43
CA GLN A 23 14.09 -11.67 3.25
C GLN A 23 15.39 -11.45 4.03
N PRO A 24 15.37 -11.57 5.38
CA PRO A 24 16.57 -11.43 6.20
C PRO A 24 17.69 -12.39 5.77
N ASP A 25 18.92 -12.02 6.08
CA ASP A 25 20.16 -12.77 5.82
C ASP A 25 20.49 -12.96 4.32
N THR A 26 19.88 -12.16 3.43
CA THR A 26 20.16 -12.23 1.99
C THR A 26 21.14 -11.17 1.49
N ALA A 27 21.36 -10.10 2.27
CA ALA A 27 22.38 -9.10 1.99
C ALA A 27 23.74 -9.52 2.57
N LYS A 28 24.81 -9.18 1.86
CA LYS A 28 26.19 -9.50 2.28
C LYS A 28 26.69 -8.65 3.44
N GLU A 29 26.11 -7.47 3.63
CA GLU A 29 26.48 -6.53 4.69
C GLU A 29 25.33 -6.44 5.70
N GLU A 30 25.66 -6.62 6.98
CA GLU A 30 24.71 -6.58 8.09
C GLU A 30 23.95 -5.25 8.18
N THR A 31 24.62 -4.12 7.92
CA THR A 31 23.97 -2.80 7.90
C THR A 31 22.86 -2.74 6.84
N ILE A 32 23.14 -3.26 5.65
CA ILE A 32 22.17 -3.28 4.54
C ILE A 32 21.02 -4.23 4.88
N ASP A 33 21.32 -5.40 5.44
CA ASP A 33 20.30 -6.36 5.87
C ASP A 33 19.31 -5.73 6.86
N THR A 34 19.86 -5.08 7.89
CA THR A 34 19.09 -4.37 8.91
C THR A 34 18.25 -3.26 8.30
N GLN A 35 18.83 -2.42 7.43
CA GLN A 35 18.10 -1.33 6.78
C GLN A 35 16.95 -1.83 5.89
N LEU A 36 17.16 -2.93 5.17
CA LEU A 36 16.14 -3.53 4.32
C LEU A 36 15.02 -4.15 5.15
N CYS A 37 15.34 -4.79 6.27
CA CYS A 37 14.35 -5.26 7.25
C CYS A 37 13.52 -4.09 7.82
N CYS A 38 14.17 -2.99 8.24
CA CYS A 38 13.49 -1.80 8.75
C CYS A 38 12.57 -1.17 7.70
N ARG A 39 13.03 -1.04 6.45
CA ARG A 39 12.22 -0.54 5.33
C ARG A 39 10.95 -1.37 5.16
N ASP A 40 11.09 -2.68 5.23
CA ASP A 40 9.98 -3.61 5.05
C ASP A 40 8.94 -3.54 6.16
N ALA A 41 9.39 -3.40 7.42
CA ALA A 41 8.51 -3.16 8.56
C ALA A 41 7.72 -1.85 8.37
N ILE A 42 8.39 -0.76 8.00
CA ILE A 42 7.74 0.54 7.75
C ILE A 42 6.70 0.44 6.63
N LEU A 43 7.02 -0.25 5.53
CA LEU A 43 6.11 -0.41 4.40
C LEU A 43 4.87 -1.23 4.77
N LYS A 44 5.03 -2.26 5.60
CA LYS A 44 3.92 -3.05 6.13
C LYS A 44 2.98 -2.17 6.97
N ASP A 45 3.54 -1.46 7.95
CA ASP A 45 2.76 -0.59 8.85
C ASP A 45 2.00 0.48 8.06
N LEU A 46 2.68 1.12 7.10
CA LEU A 46 2.06 2.14 6.25
C LEU A 46 0.87 1.58 5.46
N LYS A 47 0.99 0.38 4.91
CA LYS A 47 -0.09 -0.28 4.18
C LYS A 47 -1.30 -0.55 5.08
N GLU A 48 -1.06 -1.00 6.31
CA GLU A 48 -2.11 -1.24 7.30
C GLU A 48 -2.84 0.06 7.68
N TYR A 49 -2.09 1.13 7.97
CA TYR A 49 -2.65 2.43 8.32
C TYR A 49 -3.45 3.05 7.17
N LEU A 50 -2.93 3.02 5.94
CA LEU A 50 -3.65 3.54 4.76
C LEU A 50 -4.94 2.74 4.49
N THR A 51 -4.90 1.43 4.67
CA THR A 51 -6.10 0.58 4.54
C THR A 51 -7.14 0.94 5.60
N ALA A 52 -6.72 1.10 6.86
CA ALA A 52 -7.61 1.52 7.93
C ALA A 52 -8.21 2.90 7.68
N ALA A 53 -7.41 3.88 7.25
CA ALA A 53 -7.87 5.23 6.91
C ALA A 53 -8.91 5.20 5.77
N ARG A 54 -8.62 4.45 4.70
CA ARG A 54 -9.56 4.26 3.58
C ARG A 54 -10.88 3.65 4.05
N ASN A 55 -10.82 2.61 4.87
CA ASN A 55 -12.02 1.95 5.40
C ASN A 55 -12.87 2.92 6.22
N ARG A 56 -12.25 3.76 7.06
CA ARG A 56 -12.96 4.82 7.80
C ARG A 56 -13.66 5.79 6.85
N MET A 57 -12.99 6.27 5.80
CA MET A 57 -13.58 7.18 4.81
C MET A 57 -14.78 6.56 4.10
N VAL A 58 -14.66 5.30 3.66
CA VAL A 58 -15.76 4.57 3.00
C VAL A 58 -16.95 4.40 3.95
N ILE A 59 -16.71 4.01 5.21
CA ILE A 59 -17.77 3.86 6.21
C ILE A 59 -18.49 5.19 6.43
N GLN A 60 -17.74 6.30 6.60
CA GLN A 60 -18.33 7.62 6.83
C GLN A 60 -19.14 8.10 5.63
N TYR A 61 -18.62 7.95 4.42
CA TYR A 61 -19.35 8.25 3.19
C TYR A 61 -20.65 7.44 3.10
N THR A 62 -20.54 6.13 3.31
CA THR A 62 -21.66 5.20 3.21
C THR A 62 -22.73 5.52 4.25
N ARG A 63 -22.36 5.82 5.50
CA ARG A 63 -23.31 6.22 6.54
C ARG A 63 -24.08 7.49 6.17
N ARG A 64 -23.40 8.49 5.59
CA ARG A 64 -24.03 9.75 5.16
C ARG A 64 -24.99 9.58 3.98
N HIS A 65 -24.68 8.70 3.03
CA HIS A 65 -25.42 8.60 1.76
C HIS A 65 -26.34 7.37 1.68
N ARG A 66 -26.36 6.49 2.69
CA ARG A 66 -27.31 5.35 2.73
C ARG A 66 -28.71 5.68 3.26
N TYR A 67 -28.89 6.85 3.87
CA TYR A 67 -30.19 7.33 4.39
C TYR A 67 -30.76 8.50 3.56
N GLN A 68 -30.13 8.82 2.42
CA GLN A 68 -30.67 9.69 1.38
C GLN A 68 -31.24 8.81 0.27
#